data_AF-A0A2P5W493-F1
#
_entry.id   AF-A0A2P5W493-F1
#
_cell.length_a   1.000
_cell.length_b   1.000
_cell.length_c   1.000
_cell.angle_alpha   90.00
_cell.angle_beta   90.00
_cell.angle_gamma   90.00
#
_symmetry.space_group_name_H-M   'P 1'
#
loop_
_entity.id
_entity.type
_entity.pdbx_description
1 polymer ?
#
loop_
_entity_poly.entity_id
_entity_poly.type
_entity_poly.pdbx_seq_one_letter_code
_entity_poly.pdbx_strand_id
1 'polypeptide(L)' 'MGVIKAVQNLLDISGEVTALWVTHRLEELEYANGAVYMEDGRVIMHGDAASISKFIKAKQSSYIDRINS' A
#
# COMPACT_ATOMS: atom_id res chain seq x y z
N MET A 1 14.65 6.02 -3.84
CA MET A 1 13.32 5.97 -4.48
C MET A 1 13.45 6.29 -5.96
N GLY A 2 13.70 5.29 -6.80
CA GLY A 2 13.88 5.48 -8.26
C GLY A 2 13.05 4.51 -9.09
N VAL A 3 12.99 3.24 -8.68
CA VAL A 3 12.29 2.19 -9.43
C VAL A 3 10.79 2.38 -9.43
N ILE A 4 10.14 2.55 -8.27
CA ILE A 4 8.68 2.70 -8.17
C ILE A 4 8.20 3.93 -8.97
N LYS A 5 8.92 5.05 -8.89
CA LYS A 5 8.61 6.25 -9.66
C LYS A 5 8.79 6.04 -11.16
N ALA A 6 9.82 5.30 -11.58
CA ALA A 6 10.00 4.94 -12.98
C ALA A 6 8.87 4.03 -13.49
N VAL A 7 8.39 3.11 -12.64
CA VAL A 7 7.21 2.28 -12.93
C VAL A 7 5.97 3.14 -13.07
N GLN A 8 5.70 4.04 -12.13
CA GLN A 8 4.56 4.97 -12.21
C GLN A 8 4.55 5.76 -13.52
N ASN A 9 5.70 6.36 -13.89
CA ASN A 9 5.82 7.10 -15.15
C ASN A 9 5.54 6.23 -16.38
N LEU A 10 5.92 4.95 -16.37
CA LEU A 10 5.66 4.03 -17.48
C LEU A 10 4.16 3.72 -17.63
N LEU A 11 3.46 3.60 -16.51
CA LEU A 11 2.01 3.36 -16.49
C LEU A 11 1.25 4.57 -17.07
N ASP A 12 1.66 5.79 -16.69
CA ASP A 12 1.04 7.04 -17.16
C ASP A 12 1.19 7.25 -18.68
N ILE A 13 2.27 6.73 -19.28
CA ILE A 13 2.56 6.91 -20.72
C ILE A 13 1.82 5.88 -21.59
N SER A 14 1.71 4.62 -21.14
CA SER A 14 1.27 3.52 -22.00
C SER A 14 -0.20 3.17 -21.88
N GLY A 15 -0.84 3.37 -20.72
CA GLY A 15 -2.26 3.01 -20.46
C GLY A 15 -2.63 1.52 -20.62
N GLU A 16 -1.77 0.71 -21.27
CA GLU A 16 -1.98 -0.70 -21.61
C GLU A 16 -1.40 -1.67 -20.57
N VAL A 17 -0.61 -1.16 -19.62
CA VAL A 17 0.06 -1.97 -18.61
C VAL A 17 -0.48 -1.64 -17.23
N THR A 18 -0.74 -2.66 -16.42
CA THR A 18 -1.06 -2.53 -14.99
C THR A 18 0.09 -3.10 -14.17
N ALA A 19 0.64 -2.32 -13.24
CA ALA A 19 1.62 -2.83 -12.29
C ALA A 19 0.94 -3.23 -10.98
N LEU A 20 1.29 -4.42 -10.49
CA LEU A 20 0.98 -4.88 -9.14
C LEU A 20 2.30 -5.28 -8.47
N TRP A 21 2.52 -4.82 -7.24
CA TRP A 21 3.67 -5.23 -6.44
C TRP A 21 3.26 -5.47 -5.00
N VAL A 22 4.05 -6.30 -4.32
CA VAL A 22 3.91 -6.57 -2.89
C VAL A 22 5.02 -5.81 -2.18
N THR A 23 4.67 -5.07 -1.12
CA THR A 23 5.63 -4.33 -0.34
C THR A 23 5.27 -4.31 1.14
N HIS A 24 6.30 -4.21 1.97
CA HIS A 24 6.18 -3.92 3.40
C HIS A 24 6.45 -2.44 3.70
N ARG A 25 6.82 -1.64 2.68
CA ARG A 25 7.18 -0.23 2.80
C ARG A 25 5.93 0.62 2.61
N LEU A 26 5.40 1.17 3.71
CA LEU A 26 4.21 1.99 3.66
C LEU A 26 4.42 3.27 2.83
N GLU A 27 5.65 3.78 2.76
CA GLU A 27 6.01 4.92 1.94
C GLU A 27 5.88 4.66 0.43
N GLU A 28 5.90 3.40 -0.03
CA GLU A 28 5.69 3.08 -1.45
C GLU A 28 4.22 3.17 -1.88
N LEU A 29 3.29 3.19 -0.90
CA LEU A 29 1.85 3.34 -1.14
C LEU A 29 1.51 4.70 -1.77
N GLU A 30 2.37 5.72 -1.60
CA GLU A 30 2.15 7.07 -2.17
C GLU A 30 2.20 7.09 -3.71
N TYR A 31 2.81 6.08 -4.34
CA TYR A 31 2.90 5.96 -5.79
C TYR A 31 1.81 5.08 -6.41
N ALA A 32 0.97 4.45 -5.59
CA ALA A 32 -0.05 3.51 -6.04
C ALA A 32 -1.40 4.21 -6.25
N ASN A 33 -2.15 3.79 -7.28
CA ASN A 33 -3.54 4.24 -7.44
C ASN A 33 -4.48 3.57 -6.42
N GLY A 34 -4.12 2.38 -5.93
CA GLY A 34 -4.86 1.65 -4.91
C GLY A 34 -4.02 0.55 -4.29
N ALA A 35 -4.51 -0.05 -3.21
CA ALA A 35 -3.83 -1.14 -2.54
C ALA A 35 -4.80 -2.16 -1.93
N VAL A 36 -4.25 -3.34 -1.69
CA VAL A 36 -4.91 -4.46 -1.03
C VAL A 36 -4.07 -4.82 0.19
N TYR A 37 -4.69 -4.76 1.37
CA TYR A 37 -4.09 -5.19 2.61
C TYR A 37 -4.50 -6.63 2.93
N MET A 38 -3.51 -7.47 3.22
CA MET A 38 -3.68 -8.90 3.47
C MET A 38 -3.10 -9.31 4.82
N GLU A 39 -3.77 -10.26 5.47
CA GLU A 39 -3.31 -10.93 6.70
C GLU A 39 -3.75 -12.39 6.70
N ASP A 40 -2.92 -13.28 7.23
CA ASP A 40 -3.23 -14.71 7.34
C ASP A 40 -3.72 -15.33 6.02
N GLY A 41 -3.14 -14.88 4.90
CA GLY A 41 -3.49 -15.32 3.55
C GLY A 41 -4.84 -14.81 3.03
N ARG A 42 -5.47 -13.83 3.70
CA ARG A 42 -6.79 -13.28 3.35
C ARG A 42 -6.70 -11.79 3.05
N VAL A 43 -7.54 -11.31 2.15
CA VAL A 43 -7.75 -9.88 1.93
C VAL A 43 -8.61 -9.33 3.06
N ILE A 44 -8.06 -8.37 3.81
CA ILE A 44 -8.73 -7.75 4.95
C ILE A 44 -9.32 -6.40 4.56
N MET A 45 -8.65 -5.65 3.69
CA MET A 45 -9.13 -4.37 3.17
C MET A 45 -8.57 -4.10 1.76
N HIS A 46 -9.33 -3.42 0.92
CA HIS A 46 -8.88 -2.90 -0.37
C HIS A 46 -9.48 -1.50 -0.62
N GLY A 47 -8.79 -0.65 -1.37
CA GLY A 47 -9.25 0.70 -1.65
C GLY A 47 -8.17 1.60 -2.22
N ASP A 48 -8.43 2.91 -2.26
CA ASP A 48 -7.44 3.90 -2.64
C ASP A 48 -6.29 3.96 -1.61
N ALA A 49 -5.14 4.47 -2.06
CA ALA A 49 -3.92 4.54 -1.25
C ALA A 49 -4.11 5.29 0.08
N ALA A 50 -4.93 6.35 0.12
CA ALA A 50 -5.15 7.13 1.34
C ALA A 50 -6.00 6.36 2.36
N SER A 51 -7.08 5.72 1.91
CA SER A 51 -7.93 4.86 2.74
C SER A 51 -7.14 3.69 3.35
N ILE A 52 -6.31 3.03 2.54
CA ILE A 52 -5.46 1.92 3.03
C ILE A 52 -4.37 2.43 3.97
N SER A 53 -3.71 3.55 3.67
CA SER A 53 -2.69 4.13 4.55
C SER A 53 -3.26 4.45 5.93
N LYS A 54 -4.45 5.06 5.97
CA LYS A 54 -5.15 5.37 7.22
C LYS A 54 -5.47 4.10 8.02
N PHE A 55 -5.96 3.06 7.35
CA PHE A 55 -6.26 1.78 7.98
C PHE A 55 -5.02 1.12 8.59
N ILE A 56 -3.91 1.04 7.84
CA ILE A 56 -2.66 0.43 8.30
C ILE A 56 -2.13 1.19 9.53
N LYS A 57 -2.11 2.53 9.48
CA LYS A 57 -1.64 3.36 10.61
C LYS A 57 -2.49 3.17 11.88
N ALA A 58 -3.82 3.11 11.74
CA ALA A 58 -4.71 2.85 12.86
C ALA A 58 -4.44 1.47 13.49
N LYS A 59 -4.17 0.47 12.65
CA LYS A 59 -3.81 -0.87 13.11
C LYS A 59 -2.45 -0.92 13.82
N GLN A 60 -1.44 -0.24 13.29
CA GLN A 60 -0.12 -0.15 13.93
C GLN A 60 -0.21 0.50 15.32
N SER A 61 -1.01 1.57 15.46
CA SER A 61 -1.25 2.20 16.77
C SER A 61 -1.84 1.21 17.78
N SER A 62 -2.88 0.46 17.37
CA SER A 62 -3.51 -0.51 18.28
C SER A 62 -2.60 -1.68 18.66
N TYR A 63 -1.66 -2.08 17.78
CA TYR A 63 -0.63 -3.05 18.14
C TYR A 63 0.34 -2.49 19.19
N ILE A 64 0.79 -1.24 19.04
CA ILE A 64 1.70 -0.59 19.98
C ILE A 64 1.04 -0.46 21.36
N ASP A 65 -0.23 -0.05 21.40
CA ASP A 65 -0.99 0.11 22.65
C ASP A 65 -1.12 -1.23 23.41
N ARG A 66 -1.27 -2.34 22.70
CA ARG A 66 -1.36 -3.69 23.30
C ARG A 66 -0.04 -4.22 23.83
N ILE A 67 1.10 -3.74 23.32
CA ILE A 67 2.43 -4.14 23.81
C ILE A 67 2.82 -3.37 25.07
N ASN A 68 2.32 -2.12 25.19
CA ASN A 68 2.63 -1.22 26.30
C ASN A 68 1.67 -1.35 27.50
N SER A 69 0.71 -2.27 27.45
CA SER A 69 -0.27 -2.56 28.51
C SER A 69 0.02 -3.87 29.21
#